data_AF-A0A1Y1KES0-F1
#
_entry.id   AF-A0A1Y1KES0-F1
#
_cell.length_a   1.000
_cell.length_b   1.000
_cell.length_c   1.000
_cell.angle_alpha   90.00
_cell.angle_beta   90.00
_cell.angle_gamma   90.00
#
_symmetry.space_group_name_H-M   'P 1'
#
loop_
_entity.id
_entity.type
_entity.pdbx_description
1 polymer ?
#
loop_
_entity_poly.entity_id
_entity_poly.type
_entity_poly.pdbx_seq_one_letter_code
_entity_poly.pdbx_strand_id
1 'polypeptide(L)'
;KYNVLWIDDEVQTGLGRTGKLLAADHENVKPDLVCLGKSLSGGLMAISAVLANDETVLCLEPGEHATTYGGNPLACTVATAALKVIVEENLTENAFRLGEILREELEKLPKSIVQEVRGRGLFYAIVLRQGCGITSKDVCFRLIEKKVLTIRGAG
;
A
#
# COMPACT_ATOMS: atom_id res chain seq x y z
N LYS A 1 -22.35 -9.25 13.67
CA LYS A 1 -22.56 -9.50 15.13
C LYS A 1 -22.87 -8.23 15.92
N TYR A 2 -22.26 -7.08 15.61
CA TYR A 2 -22.40 -5.86 16.43
C TYR A 2 -22.97 -4.64 15.67
N ASN A 3 -23.36 -4.80 14.40
CA ASN A 3 -23.77 -3.69 13.53
C ASN A 3 -22.75 -2.53 13.52
N VAL A 4 -21.48 -2.86 13.30
CA VAL A 4 -20.37 -1.92 13.21
C VAL A 4 -19.76 -2.07 11.83
N LEU A 5 -19.59 -0.95 11.13
CA LEU A 5 -18.95 -0.91 9.82
C LEU A 5 -17.45 -1.15 9.95
N TRP A 6 -16.93 -2.01 9.08
CA TRP A 6 -15.50 -2.21 8.91
C TRP A 6 -15.00 -1.44 7.68
N ILE A 7 -14.16 -0.44 7.96
CA ILE A 7 -13.43 0.33 6.95
C ILE A 7 -12.02 -0.22 6.87
N ASP A 8 -11.60 -0.61 5.66
CA ASP A 8 -10.24 -1.02 5.37
C ASP A 8 -9.48 0.05 4.60
N ASP A 9 -8.40 0.56 5.19
CA ASP A 9 -7.58 1.61 4.60
C ASP A 9 -6.47 1.01 3.73
N GLU A 10 -6.79 0.85 2.45
CA GLU A 10 -5.92 0.30 1.43
C GLU A 10 -5.15 1.38 0.66
N VAL A 11 -5.09 2.62 1.17
CA VAL A 11 -4.40 3.75 0.51
C VAL A 11 -2.90 3.47 0.36
N GLN A 12 -2.28 2.66 1.22
CA GLN A 12 -0.89 2.22 1.05
C GLN A 12 -0.76 0.78 0.55
N THR A 13 -1.63 -0.11 1.01
CA THR A 13 -1.47 -1.58 0.89
C THR A 13 -2.16 -2.16 -0.34
N GLY A 14 -3.13 -1.45 -0.90
CA GLY A 14 -3.88 -1.90 -2.06
C GLY A 14 -3.13 -1.68 -3.37
N LEU A 15 -3.85 -1.91 -4.46
CA LEU A 15 -3.42 -1.72 -5.84
C LEU A 15 -2.14 -2.52 -6.17
N GLY A 16 -2.07 -3.77 -5.74
CA GLY A 16 -0.99 -4.70 -6.08
C GLY A 16 0.24 -4.63 -5.16
N ARG A 17 0.33 -3.63 -4.27
CA ARG A 17 1.52 -3.39 -3.44
C ARG A 17 1.95 -4.61 -2.62
N THR A 18 0.99 -5.32 -2.05
CA THR A 18 1.22 -6.48 -1.18
C THR A 18 1.20 -7.83 -1.93
N GLY A 19 1.16 -7.82 -3.26
CA GLY A 19 1.06 -9.04 -4.08
C GLY A 19 -0.37 -9.56 -4.26
N LYS A 20 -1.37 -8.78 -3.84
CA LYS A 20 -2.80 -8.92 -4.15
C LYS A 20 -3.36 -7.57 -4.58
N LEU A 21 -4.50 -7.56 -5.27
CA LEU A 21 -5.12 -6.30 -5.71
C LEU A 21 -5.51 -5.47 -4.49
N LEU A 22 -6.19 -6.08 -3.52
CA LEU A 22 -6.37 -5.56 -2.17
C LEU A 22 -5.58 -6.44 -1.20
N ALA A 23 -4.95 -5.85 -0.17
CA ALA A 23 -4.30 -6.64 0.87
C ALA A 23 -5.29 -7.54 1.62
N ALA A 24 -6.54 -7.09 1.82
CA ALA A 24 -7.63 -7.90 2.37
C ALA A 24 -7.85 -9.23 1.63
N ASP A 25 -7.52 -9.33 0.35
CA ASP A 25 -7.70 -10.56 -0.44
C ASP A 25 -6.79 -11.70 0.04
N HIS A 26 -5.71 -11.42 0.78
CA HIS A 26 -4.90 -12.48 1.38
C HIS A 26 -5.66 -13.23 2.48
N GLU A 27 -6.57 -12.56 3.18
CA GLU A 27 -7.39 -13.09 4.27
C GLU A 27 -8.76 -13.58 3.79
N ASN A 28 -9.07 -13.45 2.49
CA ASN A 28 -10.36 -13.77 1.88
C ASN A 28 -11.53 -13.09 2.59
N VAL A 29 -11.34 -11.82 2.97
CA VAL A 29 -12.32 -11.00 3.67
C VAL A 29 -12.79 -9.86 2.77
N LYS A 30 -14.04 -9.43 3.00
CA LYS A 30 -14.66 -8.33 2.26
C LYS A 30 -15.06 -7.23 3.24
N PRO A 31 -14.30 -6.12 3.33
CA PRO A 31 -14.67 -4.96 4.14
C PRO A 31 -15.98 -4.33 3.69
N ASP A 32 -16.66 -3.62 4.60
CA ASP A 32 -17.86 -2.84 4.26
C ASP A 32 -17.50 -1.61 3.43
N LEU A 33 -16.34 -1.01 3.74
CA LEU A 33 -15.75 0.10 2.99
C LEU A 33 -14.26 -0.14 2.72
N VAL A 34 -13.78 0.32 1.57
CA VAL A 34 -12.36 0.31 1.20
C VAL A 34 -11.92 1.70 0.76
N CYS A 35 -10.85 2.21 1.35
CA CYS A 35 -10.22 3.47 0.96
C CYS A 35 -9.03 3.22 0.02
N LEU A 36 -8.98 3.91 -1.12
CA LEU A 36 -7.91 3.83 -2.10
C LEU A 36 -7.32 5.22 -2.41
N GLY A 37 -6.06 5.25 -2.84
CA GLY A 37 -5.34 6.47 -3.20
C GLY A 37 -3.94 6.16 -3.71
N LYS A 38 -2.98 7.06 -3.50
CA LYS A 38 -1.56 6.91 -3.88
C LYS A 38 -1.37 6.37 -5.31
N SER A 39 -1.13 5.07 -5.45
CA SER A 39 -0.95 4.39 -6.73
C SER A 39 -2.17 4.45 -7.65
N LEU A 40 -3.33 4.89 -7.15
CA LEU A 40 -4.56 5.02 -7.94
C LEU A 40 -4.37 5.88 -9.20
N SER A 41 -3.49 6.88 -9.19
CA SER A 41 -3.15 7.69 -10.38
C SER A 41 -1.79 7.35 -11.01
N GLY A 42 -1.12 6.29 -10.55
CA GLY A 42 0.27 6.04 -10.91
C GLY A 42 1.24 7.15 -10.48
N GLY A 43 0.85 7.98 -9.50
CA GLY A 43 1.65 9.10 -9.01
C GLY A 43 1.57 10.37 -9.85
N LEU A 44 0.72 10.42 -10.88
CA LEU A 44 0.59 11.59 -11.77
C LEU A 44 -0.29 12.70 -11.19
N MET A 45 -1.35 12.34 -10.45
CA MET A 45 -2.33 13.30 -9.94
C MET A 45 -2.86 12.91 -8.57
N ALA A 46 -3.34 13.88 -7.79
CA ALA A 46 -4.04 13.59 -6.55
C ALA A 46 -5.44 13.03 -6.86
N ILE A 47 -5.68 11.78 -6.48
CA ILE A 47 -6.99 11.13 -6.50
C ILE A 47 -7.07 10.09 -5.40
N SER A 48 -8.23 9.98 -4.78
CA SER A 48 -8.60 8.92 -3.84
C SER A 48 -10.01 8.41 -4.17
N ALA A 49 -10.35 7.24 -3.63
CA ALA A 49 -11.68 6.67 -3.74
C ALA A 49 -12.08 6.03 -2.42
N VAL A 50 -13.37 6.08 -2.10
CA VAL A 50 -13.99 5.27 -1.05
C VAL A 50 -15.01 4.38 -1.75
N LEU A 51 -14.83 3.07 -1.65
CA LEU A 51 -15.74 2.08 -2.19
C LEU A 51 -16.55 1.53 -1.02
N ALA A 52 -17.86 1.41 -1.17
CA ALA A 52 -18.73 0.82 -0.16
C ALA A 52 -19.95 0.16 -0.83
N ASN A 53 -20.67 -0.67 -0.09
CA ASN A 53 -21.94 -1.23 -0.57
C ASN A 53 -23.03 -0.15 -0.66
N ASP A 54 -24.07 -0.43 -1.45
CA ASP A 54 -25.17 0.51 -1.68
C ASP A 54 -25.81 1.01 -0.37
N GLU A 55 -26.07 0.11 0.58
CA GLU A 55 -26.67 0.46 1.86
C GLU A 55 -25.86 1.52 2.64
N THR A 56 -24.53 1.53 2.52
CA THR A 56 -23.66 2.51 3.19
C THR A 56 -23.49 3.77 2.35
N VAL A 57 -23.36 3.66 1.02
CA VAL A 57 -23.21 4.82 0.13
C VAL A 57 -24.49 5.65 0.06
N LEU A 58 -25.66 5.00 0.06
CA LEU A 58 -26.97 5.64 -0.07
C LEU A 58 -27.41 6.40 1.19
N CYS A 59 -26.63 6.37 2.28
CA CYS A 59 -26.80 7.28 3.40
C CYS A 59 -26.40 8.72 3.08
N LEU A 60 -25.68 8.97 1.98
CA LEU A 60 -25.29 10.30 1.54
C LEU A 60 -26.34 10.87 0.58
N GLU A 61 -26.99 11.96 0.97
CA GLU A 61 -27.94 12.68 0.12
C GLU A 61 -27.24 13.67 -0.83
N PRO A 62 -27.86 14.02 -1.97
CA PRO A 62 -27.32 15.03 -2.88
C PRO A 62 -27.01 16.35 -2.17
N GLY A 63 -25.73 16.76 -2.21
CA GLY A 63 -25.25 18.01 -1.60
C GLY A 63 -24.57 17.85 -0.23
N GLU A 64 -24.64 16.68 0.40
CA GLU A 64 -23.99 16.43 1.69
C GLU A 64 -22.48 16.16 1.57
N HIS A 65 -22.05 15.64 0.43
CA HIS A 65 -20.66 15.35 0.14
C HIS A 65 -20.28 15.86 -1.25
N ALA A 66 -19.47 16.91 -1.27
CA ALA A 66 -18.95 17.49 -2.50
C ALA A 66 -17.54 18.04 -2.29
N THR A 67 -16.76 18.05 -3.36
CA THR A 67 -15.43 18.67 -3.41
C THR A 67 -15.22 19.26 -4.79
N THR A 68 -14.60 20.43 -4.86
CA THR A 68 -14.37 21.17 -6.11
C THR A 68 -13.59 20.35 -7.15
N TYR A 69 -12.68 19.48 -6.70
CA TYR A 69 -11.79 18.71 -7.59
C TYR A 69 -12.00 17.20 -7.55
N GLY A 70 -12.86 16.70 -6.65
CA GLY A 70 -13.11 15.25 -6.56
C GLY A 70 -13.82 14.73 -7.80
N GLY A 71 -13.39 13.56 -8.27
CA GLY A 71 -13.99 12.94 -9.46
C GLY A 71 -13.82 13.74 -10.75
N ASN A 72 -12.86 14.68 -10.82
CA ASN A 72 -12.65 15.44 -12.06
C ASN A 72 -12.28 14.50 -13.23
N PRO A 73 -12.77 14.76 -14.46
CA PRO A 73 -12.63 13.82 -15.57
C PRO A 73 -11.20 13.45 -15.94
N LEU A 74 -10.26 14.38 -15.77
CA LEU A 74 -8.84 14.15 -16.04
C LEU A 74 -8.25 13.15 -15.06
N ALA A 75 -8.47 13.35 -13.75
CA ALA A 75 -8.02 12.42 -12.72
C ALA A 75 -8.64 11.02 -12.88
N CYS A 76 -9.94 10.94 -13.23
CA CYS A 76 -10.61 9.66 -13.51
C CYS A 76 -9.99 8.93 -14.71
N THR A 77 -9.64 9.66 -15.78
CA THR A 77 -8.99 9.07 -16.97
C THR A 77 -7.61 8.53 -16.62
N VAL A 78 -6.80 9.32 -15.90
CA VAL A 78 -5.48 8.92 -15.41
C VAL A 78 -5.57 7.70 -14.51
N ALA A 79 -6.51 7.69 -13.56
CA ALA A 79 -6.67 6.57 -12.65
C ALA A 79 -7.11 5.29 -13.38
N THR A 80 -8.00 5.40 -14.36
CA THR A 80 -8.40 4.27 -15.20
C THR A 80 -7.21 3.70 -15.96
N ALA A 81 -6.35 4.55 -16.53
CA ALA A 81 -5.14 4.11 -17.22
C ALA A 81 -4.15 3.41 -16.25
N ALA A 82 -3.92 3.96 -15.06
CA ALA A 82 -3.06 3.36 -14.05
C ALA A 82 -3.56 1.99 -13.58
N LEU A 83 -4.87 1.84 -13.35
CA LEU A 83 -5.49 0.57 -12.99
C LEU A 83 -5.37 -0.48 -14.11
N LYS A 84 -5.53 -0.07 -15.38
CA LYS A 84 -5.30 -0.97 -16.53
C LYS A 84 -3.88 -1.50 -16.54
N VAL A 85 -2.88 -0.65 -16.33
CA VAL A 85 -1.46 -1.07 -16.28
C VAL A 85 -1.23 -2.12 -15.20
N ILE A 86 -1.82 -1.94 -14.00
CA ILE A 86 -1.70 -2.93 -12.91
C ILE A 86 -2.17 -4.32 -13.35
N VAL A 87 -3.29 -4.38 -14.08
CA VAL A 87 -3.89 -5.64 -14.55
C VAL A 87 -3.16 -6.19 -15.77
N GLU A 88 -2.97 -5.38 -16.81
CA GLU A 88 -2.41 -5.80 -18.10
C GLU A 88 -0.95 -6.24 -17.98
N GLU A 89 -0.17 -5.59 -17.10
CA GLU A 89 1.24 -5.95 -16.86
C GLU A 89 1.43 -6.98 -15.72
N ASN A 90 0.35 -7.50 -15.14
CA ASN A 90 0.38 -8.47 -14.02
C ASN A 90 1.27 -7.99 -12.85
N LEU A 91 1.13 -6.71 -12.48
CA LEU A 91 1.99 -6.09 -11.46
C LEU A 91 1.79 -6.70 -10.08
N THR A 92 0.58 -7.21 -9.80
CA THR A 92 0.23 -7.89 -8.56
C THR A 92 1.00 -9.20 -8.41
N GLU A 93 1.00 -10.04 -9.44
CA GLU A 93 1.72 -11.32 -9.50
C GLU A 93 3.23 -11.08 -9.44
N ASN A 94 3.71 -10.05 -10.14
CA ASN A 94 5.11 -9.68 -10.09
C ASN A 94 5.53 -9.20 -8.69
N ALA A 95 4.70 -8.41 -8.02
CA ALA A 95 4.96 -7.96 -6.65
C ALA A 95 5.00 -9.13 -5.66
N PHE A 96 4.11 -10.12 -5.83
CA PHE A 96 4.17 -11.36 -5.05
C PHE A 96 5.48 -12.11 -5.28
N ARG A 97 5.81 -12.42 -6.55
CA ARG A 97 7.01 -13.19 -6.91
C ARG A 97 8.32 -12.52 -6.46
N LEU A 98 8.47 -11.23 -6.74
CA LEU A 98 9.66 -10.48 -6.32
C LEU A 98 9.69 -10.24 -4.80
N GLY A 99 8.52 -10.19 -4.17
CA GLY A 99 8.38 -10.10 -2.72
C GLY A 99 8.98 -11.30 -1.98
N GLU A 100 8.76 -12.51 -2.49
CA GLU A 100 9.36 -13.72 -1.90
C GLU A 100 10.89 -13.70 -2.01
N ILE A 101 11.44 -13.32 -3.17
CA ILE A 101 12.89 -13.17 -3.36
C ILE A 101 13.45 -12.12 -2.40
N LEU A 102 12.78 -10.96 -2.30
CA LEU A 102 13.20 -9.89 -1.40
C LEU A 102 13.20 -10.36 0.05
N ARG A 103 12.16 -11.08 0.47
CA ARG A 103 12.06 -11.64 1.82
C ARG A 103 13.21 -12.57 2.14
N GLU A 104 13.48 -13.55 1.27
CA GLU A 104 14.54 -14.53 1.45
C GLU A 104 15.91 -13.87 1.61
N GLU A 105 16.21 -12.84 0.80
CA GLU A 105 17.47 -12.10 0.91
C GLU A 105 17.54 -11.23 2.18
N LEU A 106 16.45 -10.59 2.57
CA LEU A 106 16.40 -9.79 3.80
C LEU A 106 16.51 -10.66 5.06
N GLU A 107 15.97 -11.88 5.04
CA GLU A 107 16.04 -12.79 6.18
C GLU A 107 17.46 -13.29 6.48
N LYS A 108 18.38 -13.25 5.51
CA LYS A 108 19.81 -13.58 5.66
C LYS A 108 20.60 -12.50 6.41
N LEU A 109 20.03 -11.32 6.63
CA LEU A 109 20.71 -10.23 7.34
C LEU A 109 21.06 -10.63 8.79
N PRO A 110 22.16 -10.09 9.34
CA PRO A 110 22.70 -10.52 10.62
C PRO A 110 21.71 -10.26 11.76
N LYS A 111 21.32 -11.31 12.49
CA LYS A 111 20.34 -11.25 13.59
C LYS A 111 20.81 -10.44 14.81
N SER A 112 22.11 -10.17 14.90
CA SER A 112 22.68 -9.24 15.88
C SER A 112 22.26 -7.78 15.62
N ILE A 113 21.94 -7.45 14.37
CA ILE A 113 21.53 -6.10 13.94
C ILE A 113 20.03 -6.07 13.58
N VAL A 114 19.53 -7.08 12.87
CA VAL A 114 18.14 -7.17 12.44
C VAL A 114 17.34 -8.02 13.42
N GLN A 115 16.33 -7.42 14.04
CA GLN A 115 15.41 -8.10 14.94
C GLN A 115 14.31 -8.84 14.17
N GLU A 116 13.73 -8.20 13.16
CA GLU A 116 12.59 -8.74 12.42
C GLU A 116 12.62 -8.23 10.97
N VAL A 117 12.20 -9.08 10.05
CA VAL A 117 11.83 -8.69 8.68
C VAL A 117 10.35 -9.01 8.54
N ARG A 118 9.54 -8.03 8.16
CA ARG A 118 8.09 -8.19 8.04
C ARG A 118 7.56 -7.45 6.83
N GLY A 119 6.54 -8.02 6.19
CA GLY A 119 5.97 -7.47 4.97
C GLY A 119 5.28 -8.52 4.12
N ARG A 120 4.70 -8.07 3.00
CA ARG A 120 4.12 -8.91 1.94
C ARG A 120 4.32 -8.23 0.60
N GLY A 121 4.43 -9.02 -0.47
CA GLY A 121 4.69 -8.50 -1.82
C GLY A 121 5.92 -7.58 -1.85
N LEU A 122 5.82 -6.38 -2.39
CA LEU A 122 6.91 -5.40 -2.39
C LEU A 122 6.73 -4.33 -1.30
N PHE A 123 6.16 -4.72 -0.16
CA PHE A 123 5.98 -3.86 1.00
C PHE A 123 6.62 -4.50 2.24
N TYR A 124 7.93 -4.28 2.37
CA TYR A 124 8.76 -4.83 3.44
C TYR A 124 9.35 -3.75 4.34
N ALA A 125 9.51 -4.12 5.61
CA ALA A 125 10.22 -3.36 6.62
C ALA A 125 11.23 -4.25 7.34
N ILE A 126 12.35 -3.64 7.72
CA ILE A 126 13.39 -4.26 8.55
C ILE A 126 13.37 -3.54 9.90
N VAL A 127 13.17 -4.30 10.97
CA VAL A 127 13.25 -3.80 12.34
C VAL A 127 14.67 -4.02 12.84
N LEU A 128 15.35 -2.93 13.18
CA LEU A 128 16.67 -3.00 13.80
C LEU A 128 16.55 -3.36 15.28
N ARG A 129 17.47 -4.18 15.76
CA ARG A 129 17.57 -4.56 17.17
C ARG A 129 17.94 -3.34 18.01
N GLN A 130 17.21 -3.14 19.11
CA GLN A 130 17.53 -2.08 20.05
C GLN A 130 18.96 -2.26 20.60
N GLY A 131 19.74 -1.17 20.61
CA GLY A 131 21.11 -1.19 21.11
C GLY A 131 22.14 -1.84 20.18
N CYS A 132 21.80 -2.17 18.92
CA CYS A 132 22.76 -2.74 17.96
C CYS A 132 23.86 -1.76 17.48
N GLY A 133 23.88 -0.53 18.01
CA GLY A 133 24.91 0.48 17.69
C GLY A 133 24.72 1.21 16.36
N ILE A 134 23.65 0.91 15.62
CA ILE A 134 23.29 1.64 14.38
C ILE A 134 21.81 2.07 14.42
N THR A 135 21.51 3.22 13.84
CA THR A 135 20.14 3.71 13.71
C THR A 135 19.58 3.45 12.32
N SER A 136 18.25 3.52 12.17
CA SER A 136 17.60 3.45 10.85
C SER A 136 18.06 4.56 9.92
N LYS A 137 18.41 5.74 10.47
CA LYS A 137 18.98 6.87 9.73
C LYS A 137 20.36 6.53 9.16
N ASP A 138 21.23 5.91 9.95
CA ASP A 138 22.57 5.50 9.50
C ASP A 138 22.47 4.47 8.37
N VAL A 139 21.54 3.52 8.48
CA VAL A 139 21.28 2.53 7.43
C VAL A 139 20.81 3.23 6.15
N CYS A 140 19.82 4.15 6.23
CA CYS A 140 19.35 4.87 5.05
C CYS A 140 20.45 5.69 4.37
N PHE A 141 21.33 6.36 5.14
CA PHE A 141 22.44 7.11 4.55
C PHE A 141 23.45 6.20 3.86
N ARG A 142 23.81 5.07 4.47
CA ARG A 142 24.69 4.08 3.82
C ARG A 142 24.06 3.50 2.56
N LEU A 143 22.75 3.29 2.53
CA LEU A 143 22.04 2.85 1.33
C LEU A 143 22.06 3.92 0.24
N ILE A 144 21.93 5.21 0.58
CA ILE A 144 22.07 6.32 -0.37
C ILE A 144 23.48 6.33 -0.98
N GLU A 145 24.54 6.13 -0.19
CA GLU A 145 25.92 5.99 -0.70
C GLU A 145 26.06 4.81 -1.69
N LYS A 146 25.23 3.78 -1.53
CA LYS A 146 25.11 2.63 -2.43
C LYS A 146 24.09 2.83 -3.56
N LYS A 147 23.57 4.06 -3.74
CA LYS A 147 22.57 4.44 -4.76
C LYS A 147 21.22 3.75 -4.59
N VAL A 148 20.86 3.39 -3.35
CA VAL A 148 19.56 2.83 -3.00
C VAL A 148 18.84 3.81 -2.09
N LEU A 149 17.72 4.36 -2.56
CA LEU A 149 16.89 5.27 -1.77
C LEU A 149 15.82 4.49 -1.01
N THR A 150 15.74 4.72 0.30
CA THR A 150 14.76 4.09 1.18
C THR A 150 14.18 5.12 2.15
N ILE A 151 12.99 4.83 2.69
CA ILE A 151 12.39 5.62 3.76
C ILE A 151 12.53 4.90 5.10
N ARG A 152 12.48 5.69 6.18
CA ARG A 152 12.35 5.14 7.54
C ARG A 152 10.87 4.92 7.83
N GLY A 153 10.55 3.84 8.54
CA GLY A 153 9.21 3.65 9.10
C GLY A 153 8.90 4.76 10.10
N ALA A 154 7.63 5.17 10.18
CA ALA A 154 7.14 6.00 11.27
C ALA A 154 6.94 5.08 12.49
N GLY A 155 7.92 5.02 13.37
CA GLY A 155 7.91 4.17 14.56
C GLY A 155 9.22 4.26 15.33
#